data_AF-A0A344TPL7-F1
#
_entry.id   AF-A0A344TPL7-F1
#
_cell.length_a   1.000
_cell.length_b   1.000
_cell.length_c   1.000
_cell.angle_alpha   90.00
_cell.angle_beta   90.00
_cell.angle_gamma   90.00
#
_symmetry.space_group_name_H-M   'P 1'
#
loop_
_entity.id
_entity.type
_entity.pdbx_description
1 polymer ?
#
loop_
_entity_poly.entity_id
_entity_poly.type
_entity_poly.pdbx_seq_one_letter_code
_entity_poly.pdbx_strand_id
1 'polypeptide(L)'
;METPSLEFETEDVMSYNHAKITYRLAKMLSVYDEQYDILPELEFDLSHGRAKPDVAICHRNKVSWLRDIIRPTQPPLLAIEILSPRQALSDLTDKSLDIYFPSGVDTVWVIIPQFKQITIMTVTGQENISTGIIHNATTGISLDVGTLFAE
;
A
#
# COMPACT_ATOMS: atom_id res chain seq x y z
N MET A 1 -27.76 -4.00 -36.06
CA MET A 1 -27.53 -3.26 -34.81
C MET A 1 -26.29 -3.85 -34.19
N GLU A 2 -25.17 -3.16 -34.32
CA GLU A 2 -23.96 -3.51 -33.59
C GLU A 2 -24.23 -3.28 -32.10
N THR A 3 -24.12 -4.34 -31.30
CA THR A 3 -23.99 -4.19 -29.86
C THR A 3 -22.78 -3.30 -29.59
N PRO A 4 -22.90 -2.21 -28.82
CA PRO A 4 -21.72 -1.53 -28.35
C PRO A 4 -20.99 -2.52 -27.44
N SER A 5 -19.79 -2.93 -27.86
CA SER A 5 -18.83 -3.53 -26.94
C SER A 5 -18.57 -2.48 -25.87
N LEU A 6 -19.12 -2.69 -24.66
CA LEU A 6 -18.61 -2.00 -23.49
C LEU A 6 -17.18 -2.49 -23.29
N GLU A 7 -16.23 -1.83 -23.95
CA GLU A 7 -14.86 -1.79 -23.47
C GLU A 7 -14.90 -1.01 -22.16
N PHE A 8 -15.05 -1.73 -21.06
CA PHE A 8 -14.68 -1.20 -19.75
C PHE A 8 -13.16 -0.98 -19.82
N GLU A 9 -12.74 0.26 -20.03
CA GLU A 9 -11.34 0.68 -19.96
C GLU A 9 -10.78 0.39 -18.55
N THR A 10 -10.25 -0.83 -18.38
CA THR A 10 -8.94 -1.22 -17.84
C THR A 10 -8.22 -0.43 -16.73
N GLU A 11 -8.88 0.30 -15.83
CA GLU A 11 -8.16 0.92 -14.69
C GLU A 11 -7.97 0.01 -13.46
N ASP A 12 -8.77 -1.04 -13.27
CA ASP A 12 -8.78 -1.83 -12.01
C ASP A 12 -8.45 -3.32 -12.21
N VAL A 13 -7.52 -3.65 -13.13
CA VAL A 13 -7.08 -5.04 -13.32
C VAL A 13 -5.81 -5.29 -12.52
N MET A 14 -5.95 -5.98 -11.39
CA MET A 14 -4.83 -6.48 -10.59
C MET A 14 -3.91 -7.39 -11.42
N SER A 15 -2.63 -7.03 -11.52
CA SER A 15 -1.65 -7.84 -12.24
C SER A 15 -1.14 -9.01 -11.39
N TYR A 16 -0.63 -10.07 -12.03
CA TYR A 16 -0.16 -11.27 -11.32
C TYR A 16 0.95 -10.98 -10.28
N ASN A 17 1.93 -10.16 -10.64
CA ASN A 17 3.02 -9.79 -9.72
C ASN A 17 2.52 -8.90 -8.59
N HIS A 18 1.58 -8.00 -8.86
CA HIS A 18 0.94 -7.16 -7.87
C HIS A 18 0.21 -8.03 -6.83
N ALA A 19 -0.70 -8.91 -7.27
CA ALA A 19 -1.40 -9.86 -6.40
C ALA A 19 -0.45 -10.72 -5.56
N LYS A 20 0.62 -11.25 -6.18
CA LYS A 20 1.62 -12.10 -5.50
C LYS A 20 2.37 -11.32 -4.42
N ILE A 21 2.72 -10.06 -4.67
CA ILE A 21 3.39 -9.18 -3.70
C ILE A 21 2.43 -8.80 -2.58
N THR A 22 1.19 -8.39 -2.87
CA THR A 22 0.18 -8.07 -1.85
C THR A 22 -0.02 -9.25 -0.89
N TYR A 23 -0.17 -10.47 -1.42
CA TYR A 23 -0.26 -11.67 -0.60
C TYR A 23 0.99 -11.91 0.26
N ARG A 24 2.19 -11.75 -0.32
CA ARG A 24 3.45 -11.94 0.40
C ARG A 24 3.64 -10.91 1.51
N LEU A 25 3.31 -9.65 1.25
CA LEU A 25 3.29 -8.59 2.26
C LEU A 25 2.36 -8.97 3.41
N ALA A 26 1.10 -9.28 3.13
CA ALA A 26 0.14 -9.66 4.17
C ALA A 26 0.66 -10.84 5.00
N LYS A 27 1.22 -11.87 4.35
CA LYS A 27 1.81 -13.02 5.06
C LYS A 27 3.02 -12.63 5.91
N MET A 28 3.97 -11.89 5.36
CA MET A 28 5.19 -11.50 6.07
C MET A 28 4.88 -10.57 7.25
N LEU A 29 3.90 -9.69 7.08
CA LEU A 29 3.51 -8.71 8.09
C LEU A 29 2.61 -9.32 9.17
N SER A 30 1.95 -10.47 8.95
CA SER A 30 1.07 -11.13 9.94
C SER A 30 1.71 -11.40 11.31
N VAL A 31 3.05 -11.43 11.39
CA VAL A 31 3.77 -11.50 12.67
C VAL A 31 3.49 -10.30 13.59
N TYR A 32 2.92 -9.21 13.05
CA TYR A 32 2.57 -7.98 13.74
C TYR A 32 1.06 -7.85 14.04
N ASP A 33 0.24 -8.88 13.77
CA ASP A 33 -1.23 -8.84 13.95
C ASP A 33 -1.68 -8.55 15.40
N GLU A 34 -0.81 -8.80 16.38
CA GLU A 34 -1.11 -8.45 17.76
C GLU A 34 -1.09 -6.94 18.01
N GLN A 35 -0.31 -6.19 17.23
CA GLN A 35 -0.02 -4.77 17.39
C GLN A 35 -0.79 -3.89 16.40
N TYR A 36 -1.01 -4.39 15.18
CA TYR A 36 -1.57 -3.61 14.07
C TYR A 36 -2.64 -4.39 13.31
N ASP A 37 -3.56 -3.65 12.70
CA ASP A 37 -4.43 -4.21 11.67
C ASP A 37 -3.73 -4.08 10.31
N ILE A 38 -3.62 -5.19 9.58
CA ILE A 38 -3.00 -5.25 8.24
C ILE A 38 -4.11 -5.44 7.22
N LEU A 39 -4.40 -4.38 6.47
CA LEU A 39 -5.62 -4.26 5.68
C LEU A 39 -5.27 -4.09 4.20
N PRO A 40 -5.30 -5.17 3.40
CA PRO A 40 -5.12 -5.08 1.96
C PRO A 40 -6.35 -4.45 1.29
N GLU A 41 -6.12 -3.61 0.28
CA GLU A 41 -7.16 -3.05 -0.61
C GLU A 41 -8.27 -2.24 0.09
N LEU A 42 -8.02 -1.67 1.28
CA LEU A 42 -9.00 -0.82 1.98
C LEU A 42 -8.91 0.63 1.49
N GLU A 43 -10.04 1.20 1.06
CA GLU A 43 -10.13 2.62 0.70
C GLU A 43 -10.39 3.50 1.94
N PHE A 44 -9.77 4.67 2.00
CA PHE A 44 -9.86 5.64 3.08
C PHE A 44 -10.46 6.97 2.57
N ASP A 45 -11.29 7.62 3.38
CA ASP A 45 -11.72 9.01 3.18
C ASP A 45 -10.79 9.92 4.01
N LEU A 46 -9.57 10.17 3.51
CA LEU A 46 -8.58 10.99 4.21
C LEU A 46 -8.87 12.49 4.04
N SER A 47 -8.27 13.30 4.91
CA SER A 47 -8.50 14.76 4.92
C SER A 47 -8.14 15.49 3.61
N HIS A 48 -7.19 14.96 2.82
CA HIS A 48 -6.74 15.55 1.55
C HIS A 48 -7.19 14.78 0.31
N GLY A 49 -8.03 13.74 0.46
CA GLY A 49 -8.54 12.98 -0.67
C GLY A 49 -8.82 11.52 -0.33
N ARG A 50 -9.39 10.80 -1.29
CA ARG A 50 -9.53 9.35 -1.19
C ARG A 50 -8.23 8.68 -1.57
N ALA A 51 -7.89 7.62 -0.84
CA ALA A 51 -6.76 6.79 -1.18
C ALA A 51 -7.06 5.33 -0.82
N LYS A 52 -6.66 4.42 -1.71
CA LYS A 52 -6.67 2.97 -1.50
C LYS A 52 -5.23 2.48 -1.63
N PRO A 53 -4.47 2.34 -0.53
CA PRO A 53 -3.19 1.64 -0.57
C PRO A 53 -3.42 0.16 -0.85
N ASP A 54 -2.44 -0.50 -1.49
CA ASP A 54 -2.50 -1.93 -1.72
C ASP A 54 -2.44 -2.71 -0.40
N VAL A 55 -1.64 -2.22 0.56
CA VAL A 55 -1.64 -2.67 1.96
C VAL A 55 -1.53 -1.48 2.89
N ALA A 56 -2.47 -1.38 3.84
CA ALA A 56 -2.45 -0.40 4.91
C ALA A 56 -2.07 -1.05 6.24
N ILE A 57 -1.19 -0.39 7.02
CA ILE A 57 -0.94 -0.74 8.42
C ILE A 57 -1.62 0.30 9.30
N CYS A 58 -2.57 -0.15 10.11
CA CYS A 58 -3.37 0.72 10.97
C CYS A 58 -3.17 0.38 12.44
N HIS A 59 -3.48 1.33 13.33
CA HIS A 59 -3.70 0.99 14.73
C HIS A 59 -4.74 -0.12 14.84
N ARG A 60 -4.45 -1.12 15.68
CA ARG A 60 -5.39 -2.19 15.97
C ARG A 60 -6.65 -1.65 16.63
N ASN A 61 -7.80 -1.86 16.00
CA ASN A 61 -9.09 -1.40 16.50
C ASN A 61 -10.02 -2.56 16.86
N LYS A 62 -11.00 -2.29 17.74
CA LYS A 62 -12.08 -3.24 17.99
C LYS A 62 -13.01 -3.26 16.78
N VAL A 63 -13.11 -4.42 16.14
CA VAL A 63 -14.00 -4.62 14.98
C VAL A 63 -15.43 -4.91 15.44
N SER A 64 -16.40 -4.30 14.77
CA SER A 64 -17.82 -4.62 14.90
C SER A 64 -18.31 -5.34 13.64
N TRP A 65 -18.42 -6.66 13.69
CA TRP A 65 -18.83 -7.48 12.54
C TRP A 65 -20.25 -7.21 12.02
N LEU A 66 -21.09 -6.52 12.82
CA LEU A 66 -22.46 -6.14 12.43
C LEU A 66 -22.57 -4.70 11.91
N ARG A 67 -21.57 -3.86 12.19
CA ARG A 67 -21.55 -2.45 11.82
C ARG A 67 -20.17 -2.12 11.27
N ASP A 68 -20.08 -2.25 9.95
CA ASP A 68 -18.83 -2.11 9.23
C ASP A 68 -18.50 -0.63 8.97
N ILE A 69 -17.22 -0.36 8.71
CA ILE A 69 -16.71 0.94 8.31
C ILE A 69 -16.25 0.81 6.85
N ILE A 70 -17.05 1.35 5.92
CA ILE A 70 -16.77 1.23 4.48
C ILE A 70 -15.46 1.95 4.11
N ARG A 71 -15.25 3.13 4.68
CA ARG A 71 -14.04 3.95 4.49
C ARG A 71 -13.64 4.62 5.81
N PRO A 72 -12.60 4.15 6.48
CA PRO A 72 -12.07 4.86 7.65
C PRO A 72 -11.49 6.22 7.26
N THR A 73 -11.60 7.18 8.18
CA THR A 73 -11.05 8.54 8.03
C THR A 73 -9.72 8.72 8.74
N GLN A 74 -9.39 7.82 9.69
CA GLN A 74 -8.10 7.80 10.36
C GLN A 74 -7.03 7.31 9.36
N PRO A 75 -5.97 8.10 9.10
CA PRO A 75 -4.89 7.68 8.21
C PRO A 75 -4.19 6.40 8.71
N PRO A 76 -3.70 5.56 7.80
CA PRO A 76 -2.81 4.45 8.17
C PRO A 76 -1.48 4.97 8.71
N LEU A 77 -0.85 4.19 9.57
CA LEU A 77 0.51 4.44 10.08
C LEU A 77 1.57 4.25 8.97
N LEU A 78 1.31 3.31 8.08
CA LEU A 78 2.12 3.02 6.89
C LEU A 78 1.19 2.66 5.74
N ALA A 79 1.31 3.39 4.63
CA ALA A 79 0.71 3.02 3.36
C ALA A 79 1.75 2.31 2.49
N ILE A 80 1.39 1.18 1.90
CA ILE A 80 2.23 0.44 0.96
C ILE A 80 1.53 0.42 -0.39
N GLU A 81 2.23 0.87 -1.42
CA GLU A 81 1.78 0.90 -2.82
C GLU A 81 2.72 0.03 -3.65
N ILE A 82 2.18 -0.68 -4.63
CA ILE A 82 2.90 -1.60 -5.52
C ILE A 82 2.69 -1.09 -6.93
N LEU A 83 3.79 -0.72 -7.59
CA LEU A 83 3.74 -0.22 -8.96
C LEU A 83 3.17 -1.28 -9.90
N SER A 84 1.98 -1.01 -10.42
CA SER A 84 1.34 -1.83 -11.44
C SER A 84 1.94 -1.60 -12.83
N PRO A 85 1.93 -2.58 -13.74
CA PRO A 85 2.61 -2.48 -15.04
C PRO A 85 2.17 -1.33 -15.95
N ARG A 86 0.94 -0.82 -15.77
CA ARG A 86 0.35 0.25 -16.58
C ARG A 86 0.26 1.59 -15.86
N GLN A 87 0.65 1.62 -14.58
CA GLN A 87 0.59 2.80 -13.75
C GLN A 87 1.90 3.57 -13.86
N ALA A 88 1.83 4.90 -13.89
CA ALA A 88 3.04 5.70 -13.84
C ALA A 88 3.55 5.77 -12.40
N LEU A 89 4.87 5.79 -12.22
CA LEU A 89 5.45 5.99 -10.90
C LEU A 89 5.04 7.35 -10.30
N SER A 90 4.86 8.37 -11.15
CA SER A 90 4.35 9.68 -10.74
C SER A 90 3.00 9.58 -10.04
N ASP A 91 2.11 8.69 -10.48
CA ASP A 91 0.78 8.54 -9.86
C ASP A 91 0.90 8.13 -8.39
N LEU A 92 1.91 7.32 -8.06
CA LEU A 92 2.19 6.88 -6.68
C LEU A 92 2.91 7.95 -5.86
N THR A 93 3.86 8.68 -6.47
CA THR A 93 4.56 9.75 -5.77
C THR A 93 3.65 10.93 -5.50
N ASP A 94 2.80 11.30 -6.45
CA ASP A 94 1.83 12.39 -6.34
C ASP A 94 0.77 12.03 -5.29
N LYS A 95 0.24 10.79 -5.30
CA LYS A 95 -0.64 10.31 -4.21
C LYS A 95 0.02 10.41 -2.83
N SER A 96 1.32 10.13 -2.74
CA SER A 96 2.08 10.25 -1.49
C SER A 96 2.18 11.69 -1.01
N LEU A 97 2.55 12.61 -1.92
CA LEU A 97 2.78 14.03 -1.63
C LEU A 97 1.48 14.80 -1.40
N ASP A 98 0.44 14.52 -2.17
CA ASP A 98 -0.78 15.32 -2.22
C ASP A 98 -1.88 14.77 -1.30
N ILE A 99 -1.86 13.47 -0.99
CA ILE A 99 -2.93 12.82 -0.20
C ILE A 99 -2.40 12.24 1.11
N TYR A 100 -1.42 11.32 1.07
CA TYR A 100 -0.99 10.58 2.27
C TYR A 100 -0.30 11.47 3.30
N PHE A 101 0.81 12.11 2.93
CA PHE A 101 1.59 12.93 3.85
C PHE A 101 0.80 14.10 4.47
N PRO A 102 0.07 14.93 3.68
CA PRO A 102 -0.70 16.02 4.28
C PRO A 102 -1.89 15.51 5.11
N SER A 103 -2.34 14.27 4.89
CA SER A 103 -3.34 13.62 5.74
C SER A 103 -2.76 12.96 7.01
N GLY A 104 -1.46 13.05 7.25
CA GLY A 104 -0.81 12.57 8.48
C GLY A 104 -0.27 11.14 8.42
N VAL A 105 -0.08 10.57 7.23
CA VAL A 105 0.73 9.35 7.08
C VAL A 105 2.21 9.75 7.16
N ASP A 106 3.01 9.09 8.01
CA ASP A 106 4.42 9.48 8.19
C ASP A 106 5.35 8.90 7.11
N THR A 107 5.02 7.71 6.61
CA THR A 107 5.86 6.97 5.67
C THR A 107 5.00 6.21 4.68
N VAL A 108 5.41 6.24 3.40
CA VAL A 108 4.83 5.44 2.32
C VAL A 108 5.92 4.53 1.76
N TRP A 109 5.62 3.25 1.57
CA TRP A 109 6.50 2.33 0.86
C TRP A 109 5.99 2.10 -0.55
N VAL A 110 6.79 2.46 -1.54
CA VAL A 110 6.50 2.21 -2.96
C VAL A 110 7.33 1.03 -3.43
N ILE A 111 6.67 -0.09 -3.68
CA ILE A 111 7.30 -1.32 -4.15
C ILE A 111 7.32 -1.30 -5.67
N ILE A 112 8.50 -1.50 -6.25
CA ILE A 112 8.72 -1.50 -7.70
C ILE A 112 9.13 -2.94 -8.10
N PRO A 113 8.17 -3.79 -8.52
CA PRO A 113 8.43 -5.22 -8.74
C PRO A 113 9.51 -5.48 -9.80
N GLN A 114 9.53 -4.64 -10.85
CA GLN A 114 10.45 -4.75 -11.99
C GLN A 114 11.92 -4.63 -11.56
N PHE A 115 12.19 -3.91 -10.47
CA PHE A 115 13.54 -3.67 -9.96
C PHE A 115 13.82 -4.41 -8.66
N LYS A 116 12.89 -5.24 -8.17
CA LYS A 116 12.96 -5.90 -6.86
C LYS A 116 13.36 -4.87 -5.77
N GLN A 117 12.74 -3.70 -5.80
CA GLN A 117 13.08 -2.54 -4.99
C GLN A 117 11.88 -2.07 -4.17
N ILE A 118 12.15 -1.51 -2.99
CA ILE A 118 11.22 -0.74 -2.17
C ILE A 118 11.79 0.67 -2.02
N THR A 119 11.02 1.67 -2.41
CA THR A 119 11.32 3.08 -2.15
C THR A 119 10.57 3.51 -0.89
N ILE A 120 11.31 3.86 0.15
CA ILE A 120 10.76 4.42 1.39
C ILE A 120 10.65 5.92 1.20
N MET A 121 9.43 6.45 1.21
CA MET A 121 9.15 7.87 1.08
C MET A 121 8.69 8.45 2.42
N THR A 122 9.21 9.64 2.74
CA THR A 122 8.83 10.46 3.89
C THR A 122 8.66 11.91 3.44
N VAL A 123 8.10 12.77 4.29
CA VAL A 123 8.01 14.22 4.03
C VAL A 123 9.37 14.90 3.82
N THR A 124 10.46 14.30 4.33
CA THR A 124 11.81 14.87 4.25
C THR A 124 12.64 14.35 3.09
N GLY A 125 12.19 13.28 2.41
CA GLY A 125 12.96 12.65 1.33
C GLY A 125 12.62 11.18 1.13
N GLN A 126 13.41 10.51 0.30
CA GLN A 126 13.21 9.11 -0.05
C GLN A 126 14.53 8.33 -0.08
N GLU A 127 14.42 7.02 0.15
CA GLU A 127 15.52 6.07 0.07
C GLU A 127 15.10 4.85 -0.76
N ASN A 128 15.98 4.36 -1.62
CA ASN A 128 15.75 3.19 -2.46
C ASN A 128 16.49 1.98 -1.90
N ILE A 129 15.77 0.90 -1.61
CA ILE A 129 16.33 -0.30 -1.00
C ILE A 129 15.99 -1.52 -1.87
N SER A 130 17.03 -2.22 -2.32
CA SER A 130 16.91 -3.44 -3.15
C SER A 130 17.38 -4.71 -2.44
N THR A 131 18.05 -4.59 -1.30
CA THR A 131 18.57 -5.73 -0.53
C THR A 131 18.55 -5.45 0.97
N GLY A 132 18.55 -6.51 1.78
CA GLY A 132 18.59 -6.42 3.23
C GLY A 132 17.20 -6.31 3.88
N ILE A 133 17.20 -5.86 5.14
CA ILE A 133 16.00 -5.70 5.96
C ILE A 133 15.70 -4.21 6.08
N ILE A 134 14.50 -3.81 5.67
CA ILE A 134 13.99 -2.45 5.90
C ILE A 134 13.34 -2.38 7.28
N HIS A 135 13.48 -1.22 7.94
CA HIS A 135 12.88 -0.97 9.25
C HIS A 135 12.08 0.33 9.21
N ASN A 136 10.80 0.26 9.55
CA ASN A 136 9.94 1.44 9.71
C ASN A 136 10.09 1.99 11.14
N ALA A 137 10.58 3.22 11.28
CA ALA A 137 10.81 3.83 12.60
C ALA A 137 9.52 4.09 13.39
N THR A 138 8.39 4.36 12.71
CA THR A 138 7.10 4.68 13.35
C THR A 138 6.42 3.42 13.90
N THR A 139 6.41 2.34 13.12
CA THR A 139 5.72 1.09 13.50
C THR A 139 6.64 0.02 14.07
N GLY A 140 7.95 0.19 13.97
CA GLY A 140 8.93 -0.84 14.32
C GLY A 140 8.90 -2.07 13.40
N ILE A 141 8.12 -2.03 12.31
CA ILE A 141 7.98 -3.13 11.35
C ILE A 141 9.30 -3.32 10.61
N SER A 142 9.74 -4.57 10.52
CA SER A 142 10.89 -4.99 9.74
C SER A 142 10.46 -5.91 8.61
N LEU A 143 11.01 -5.71 7.42
CA LEU A 143 10.70 -6.52 6.25
C LEU A 143 11.98 -6.87 5.47
N ASP A 144 12.19 -8.15 5.19
CA ASP A 144 13.30 -8.62 4.36
C ASP A 144 12.93 -8.52 2.87
N VAL A 145 13.65 -7.66 2.15
CA VAL A 145 13.44 -7.40 0.72
C VAL A 145 13.69 -8.66 -0.12
N GLY A 146 14.71 -9.43 0.23
CA GLY A 146 15.04 -10.68 -0.47
C GLY A 146 13.92 -11.72 -0.34
N THR A 147 13.35 -11.84 0.87
CA THR A 147 12.22 -12.74 1.13
C THR A 147 10.96 -12.33 0.35
N LEU A 148 10.67 -11.02 0.26
CA LEU A 148 9.51 -10.51 -0.50
C LEU A 148 9.59 -10.90 -2.00
N PHE A 149 10.78 -10.82 -2.59
CA PHE A 149 11.01 -11.09 -4.01
C PHE A 149 11.57 -12.48 -4.33
N ALA A 150 11.61 -13.40 -3.36
CA ALA A 150 12.07 -14.77 -3.56
C ALA A 150 11.28 -15.49 -4.68
N GLU A 151 11.92 -16.38 -5.44
CA GLU A 151 11.27 -17.09 -6.56
C GLU A 151 10.51 -18.33 -6.10
#